data_AF-A0A8T5YRC9-F1
#
_entry.id   AF-A0A8T5YRC9-F1
#
_cell.length_a   1.000
_cell.length_b   1.000
_cell.length_c   1.000
_cell.angle_alpha   90.00
_cell.angle_beta   90.00
_cell.angle_gamma   90.00
#
_symmetry.space_group_name_H-M   'P 1'
#
loop_
_entity.id
_entity.type
_entity.pdbx_description
1 polymer ?
#
loop_
_entity_poly.entity_id
_entity_poly.type
_entity_poly.pdbx_seq_one_letter_code
_entity_poly.pdbx_strand_id
1 'polypeptide(L)'
;RWNGCNKESLRAYFPATERVLFAEHYQGPYRGKSDGYAEKERELKQHIMAPLISYFRDARAELGITAKQIAEATGKKNMVSHWFGASQWQLPNEADYRKLQALFSRIAAEKFQEQQLEQTHHQLVASYDSLNRKYSELLDEFKSLRRYFSVSVSVPYTDVWTHKPVQFYPGKHPCEKPADMLRQIINASSRPGDLVADFFMGSGSTIKAAME
;
A
#
# COMPACT_ATOMS: atom_id res chain seq x y z
N ARG A 1 -41.62 10.45 -31.41
CA ARG A 1 -41.69 9.69 -30.12
C ARG A 1 -40.54 8.71 -30.11
N TRP A 2 -39.64 8.79 -29.13
CA TRP A 2 -38.58 7.80 -28.99
C TRP A 2 -39.25 6.52 -28.52
N ASN A 3 -39.31 5.50 -29.39
CA ASN A 3 -39.87 4.21 -29.03
C ASN A 3 -38.92 3.59 -28.01
N GLY A 4 -39.32 3.57 -26.74
CA GLY A 4 -38.53 2.99 -25.66
C GLY A 4 -38.20 1.51 -25.91
N CYS A 5 -37.30 0.98 -25.09
CA CYS A 5 -36.87 -0.41 -25.17
C CYS A 5 -37.78 -1.33 -24.34
N ASN A 6 -38.22 -2.46 -24.90
CA ASN A 6 -38.90 -3.53 -24.16
C ASN A 6 -37.86 -4.53 -23.64
N LYS A 7 -37.76 -4.67 -22.30
CA LYS A 7 -36.73 -5.49 -21.64
C LYS A 7 -36.86 -6.97 -21.97
N GLU A 8 -38.08 -7.49 -22.05
CA GLU A 8 -38.35 -8.91 -22.29
C GLU A 8 -38.00 -9.34 -23.73
N SER A 9 -38.01 -8.40 -24.67
CA SER A 9 -37.66 -8.63 -26.08
C SER A 9 -36.15 -8.59 -26.35
N LEU A 10 -35.34 -8.18 -25.37
CA LEU A 10 -33.89 -8.12 -25.50
C LEU A 10 -33.27 -9.51 -25.36
N ARG A 11 -32.57 -9.95 -26.41
CA ARG A 11 -31.75 -11.19 -26.38
C ARG A 11 -30.31 -10.97 -25.90
N ALA A 12 -29.97 -9.72 -25.58
CA ALA A 12 -28.67 -9.29 -25.06
C ALA A 12 -28.87 -8.03 -24.21
N TYR A 13 -27.87 -7.63 -23.41
CA TYR A 13 -27.95 -6.38 -22.65
C TYR A 13 -28.25 -5.18 -23.55
N PHE A 14 -29.04 -4.23 -23.03
CA PHE A 14 -29.38 -3.00 -23.76
C PHE A 14 -28.09 -2.25 -24.13
N PRO A 15 -27.87 -1.89 -25.41
CA PRO A 15 -26.59 -1.38 -25.86
C PRO A 15 -26.26 0.04 -25.39
N ALA A 16 -27.20 0.73 -24.74
CA ALA A 16 -26.92 2.03 -24.13
C ALA A 16 -26.22 1.83 -22.77
N THR A 17 -24.90 1.87 -22.81
CA THR A 17 -24.05 1.89 -21.61
C THR A 17 -23.23 3.16 -21.62
N GLU A 18 -23.17 3.84 -20.49
CA GLU A 18 -22.17 4.90 -20.27
C GLU A 18 -20.94 4.25 -19.67
N ARG A 19 -19.76 4.55 -20.23
CA ARG A 19 -18.48 4.01 -19.75
C ARG A 19 -17.69 5.12 -19.08
N VAL A 20 -17.23 4.86 -17.87
CA VAL A 20 -16.21 5.68 -17.21
C VAL A 20 -14.86 5.11 -17.60
N LEU A 21 -14.05 5.89 -18.31
CA LEU A 21 -12.69 5.52 -18.67
C LEU A 21 -11.73 6.07 -17.61
N PHE A 22 -11.07 5.18 -16.89
CA PHE A 22 -9.95 5.55 -16.03
C PHE A 22 -8.67 5.49 -16.87
N ALA A 23 -8.11 6.67 -17.16
CA ALA A 23 -6.83 6.79 -17.84
C ALA A 23 -5.70 7.02 -16.82
N GLU A 24 -4.60 6.28 -16.97
CA GLU A 24 -3.37 6.47 -16.20
C GLU A 24 -2.29 7.13 -17.05
N HIS A 25 -1.42 7.92 -16.41
CA HIS A 25 -0.28 8.52 -17.10
C HIS A 25 0.83 7.45 -17.17
N TYR A 26 1.11 6.96 -18.38
CA TYR A 26 2.18 6.04 -18.79
C TYR A 26 3.00 5.37 -17.66
N GLN A 27 2.68 4.11 -17.35
CA GLN A 27 3.67 3.16 -16.81
C GLN A 27 3.71 1.88 -17.66
N GLY A 28 4.18 2.02 -18.91
CA GLY A 28 4.43 0.88 -19.78
C GLY A 28 3.18 0.05 -20.11
N PRO A 29 3.33 -1.13 -20.71
CA PRO A 29 2.20 -2.02 -20.97
C PRO A 29 1.57 -2.48 -19.65
N TYR A 30 0.24 -2.49 -19.56
CA TYR A 30 -0.52 -3.02 -18.42
C TYR A 30 0.01 -4.43 -18.05
N ARG A 31 0.71 -4.51 -16.92
CA ARG A 31 1.17 -5.80 -16.35
C ARG A 31 0.13 -6.23 -15.33
N GLY A 32 -0.66 -7.25 -15.66
CA GLY A 32 -1.67 -7.76 -14.72
C GLY A 32 -1.08 -8.22 -13.39
N LYS A 33 -1.92 -8.23 -12.34
CA LYS A 33 -1.80 -8.82 -10.99
C LYS A 33 -0.56 -8.54 -10.12
N SER A 34 0.53 -7.98 -10.64
CA SER A 34 1.67 -7.56 -9.84
C SER A 34 1.48 -6.08 -9.50
N ASP A 35 0.94 -5.81 -8.32
CA ASP A 35 0.97 -4.46 -7.75
C ASP A 35 2.43 -4.16 -7.38
N GLY A 36 3.20 -3.62 -8.32
CA GLY A 36 4.60 -3.24 -8.11
C GLY A 36 4.78 -2.31 -6.91
N TYR A 37 3.71 -1.67 -6.43
CA TYR A 37 3.67 -0.94 -5.16
C TYR A 37 4.14 -1.80 -3.97
N ALA A 38 3.58 -3.00 -3.79
CA ALA A 38 3.92 -3.85 -2.65
C ALA A 38 5.39 -4.34 -2.71
N GLU A 39 5.90 -4.54 -3.93
CA GLU A 39 7.30 -4.88 -4.15
C GLU A 39 8.21 -3.69 -3.83
N LYS A 40 7.87 -2.49 -4.30
CA LYS A 40 8.60 -1.25 -4.03
C LYS A 40 8.57 -0.86 -2.56
N GLU A 41 7.45 -1.07 -1.87
CA GLU A 41 7.33 -0.87 -0.43
C GLU A 41 8.30 -1.80 0.34
N ARG A 42 8.35 -3.08 -0.06
CA ARG A 42 9.27 -4.06 0.54
C ARG A 42 10.73 -3.71 0.25
N GLU A 43 11.06 -3.34 -0.98
CA GLU A 43 12.41 -2.90 -1.38
C GLU A 43 12.85 -1.67 -0.58
N LEU A 44 11.97 -0.67 -0.44
CA LEU A 44 12.22 0.54 0.33
C LEU A 44 12.49 0.20 1.80
N LYS A 45 11.64 -0.65 2.41
CA LYS A 45 11.84 -1.08 3.80
C LYS A 45 13.18 -1.78 3.99
N GLN A 46 13.56 -2.68 3.08
CA GLN A 46 14.85 -3.36 3.11
C GLN A 46 16.01 -2.38 3.01
N HIS A 47 15.91 -1.39 2.13
CA HIS A 47 16.93 -0.37 1.94
C HIS A 47 17.09 0.51 3.18
N ILE A 48 15.99 1.02 3.74
CA ILE A 48 16.01 1.85 4.95
C ILE A 48 16.53 1.08 6.16
N MET A 49 16.15 -0.19 6.30
CA MET A 49 16.58 -1.06 7.41
C MET A 49 17.96 -1.69 7.20
N ALA A 50 18.64 -1.41 6.07
CA ALA A 50 19.93 -2.02 5.73
C ALA A 50 21.00 -1.90 6.83
N PRO A 51 21.15 -0.78 7.57
CA PRO A 51 22.14 -0.68 8.64
C PRO A 51 21.91 -1.70 9.77
N LEU A 52 20.65 -1.94 10.15
CA LEU A 52 20.32 -2.93 11.17
C LEU A 52 20.41 -4.36 10.61
N ILE A 53 19.93 -4.58 9.39
CA ILE A 53 20.02 -5.88 8.72
C ILE A 53 21.50 -6.33 8.60
N SER A 54 22.38 -5.44 8.14
CA SER A 54 23.82 -5.71 8.00
C SER A 54 24.45 -5.98 9.36
N TYR A 55 24.17 -5.16 10.39
CA TYR A 55 24.66 -5.38 11.75
C TYR A 55 24.42 -6.81 12.26
N PHE A 56 23.20 -7.35 12.11
CA PHE A 56 22.92 -8.74 12.52
C PHE A 56 23.52 -9.78 11.56
N ARG A 57 23.36 -9.58 10.25
CA ARG A 57 23.80 -10.54 9.22
C ARG A 57 25.32 -10.73 9.26
N ASP A 58 26.06 -9.64 9.33
CA ASP A 58 27.52 -9.62 9.23
C ASP A 58 28.11 -10.21 10.52
N ALA A 59 27.59 -9.83 11.70
CA ALA A 59 27.92 -10.46 12.97
C ALA A 59 27.76 -11.99 12.96
N ARG A 60 26.68 -12.48 12.34
CA ARG A 60 26.44 -13.93 12.20
C ARG A 60 27.42 -14.59 11.24
N ALA A 61 27.74 -13.92 10.13
CA ALA A 61 28.64 -14.42 9.11
C ALA A 61 30.08 -14.51 9.62
N GLU A 62 30.55 -13.49 10.32
CA GLU A 62 31.92 -13.42 10.89
C GLU A 62 32.20 -14.54 11.89
N LEU A 63 31.27 -14.81 12.79
CA LEU A 63 31.38 -15.91 13.75
C LEU A 63 30.90 -17.26 13.19
N GLY A 64 30.44 -17.31 11.93
CA GLY A 64 29.94 -18.53 11.29
C GLY A 64 28.83 -19.22 12.07
N ILE A 65 27.94 -18.46 12.71
CA ILE A 65 26.90 -19.00 13.60
C ILE A 65 25.75 -19.59 12.77
N THR A 66 25.45 -20.86 13.04
CA THR A 66 24.41 -21.59 12.32
C THR A 66 23.01 -21.24 12.81
N ALA A 67 22.02 -21.40 11.93
CA ALA A 67 20.61 -21.22 12.31
C ALA A 67 20.18 -22.18 13.43
N LYS A 68 20.77 -23.39 13.48
CA LYS A 68 20.52 -24.39 14.52
C LYS A 68 20.96 -23.88 15.90
N GLN A 69 22.17 -23.33 16.01
CA GLN A 69 22.68 -22.76 17.26
C GLN A 69 21.83 -21.59 17.77
N ILE A 70 21.38 -20.71 16.86
CA ILE A 70 20.49 -19.59 17.21
C ILE A 70 19.13 -20.11 17.70
N ALA A 71 18.57 -21.11 17.02
CA ALA A 71 17.30 -21.68 17.41
C ALA A 71 17.37 -22.42 18.76
N GLU A 72 18.48 -23.10 19.05
CA GLU A 72 18.73 -23.76 20.34
C GLU A 72 18.89 -22.74 21.47
N ALA A 73 19.62 -21.65 21.24
CA ALA A 73 19.83 -20.61 22.25
C ALA A 73 18.56 -19.79 22.56
N THR A 74 17.76 -19.50 21.54
CA THR A 74 16.57 -18.63 21.68
C THR A 74 15.28 -19.41 21.91
N GLY A 75 15.23 -20.69 21.52
CA GLY A 75 14.02 -21.52 21.47
C GLY A 75 13.12 -21.22 20.27
N LYS A 76 13.53 -20.33 19.34
CA LYS A 76 12.68 -19.81 18.25
C LYS A 76 13.24 -20.12 16.87
N LYS A 77 12.94 -21.31 16.35
CA LYS A 77 13.38 -21.78 15.01
C LYS A 77 12.92 -20.84 13.88
N ASN A 78 11.67 -20.37 13.94
CA ASN A 78 11.10 -19.57 12.85
C ASN A 78 11.62 -18.13 12.82
N MET A 79 12.26 -17.64 13.89
CA MET A 79 12.67 -16.24 13.99
C MET A 79 14.06 -15.96 13.42
N VAL A 80 14.87 -16.99 13.16
CA VAL A 80 16.23 -16.83 12.64
C VAL A 80 16.23 -16.07 11.30
N SER A 81 15.29 -16.38 10.41
CA SER A 81 15.15 -15.68 9.12
C SER A 81 14.70 -14.23 9.29
N HIS A 82 13.88 -13.93 10.30
CA HIS A 82 13.40 -12.58 10.58
C HIS A 82 14.47 -11.70 11.25
N TRP A 83 15.40 -12.28 12.00
CA TRP A 83 16.47 -11.48 12.64
C TRP A 83 17.68 -11.27 11.75
N PHE A 84 17.96 -12.21 10.84
CA PHE A 84 19.20 -12.23 10.05
C PHE A 84 18.97 -12.16 8.53
N GLY A 85 17.72 -12.12 8.06
CA GLY A 85 17.36 -12.02 6.65
C GLY A 85 16.71 -10.68 6.29
N ALA A 86 16.86 -10.24 5.03
CA ALA A 86 16.34 -8.95 4.58
C ALA A 86 14.83 -8.94 4.34
N SER A 87 14.25 -10.03 3.82
CA SER A 87 12.89 -10.03 3.26
C SER A 87 11.78 -9.72 4.28
N GLN A 88 11.94 -10.16 5.52
CA GLN A 88 10.97 -9.98 6.60
C GLN A 88 11.67 -9.60 7.89
N TRP A 89 12.65 -8.70 7.79
CA TRP A 89 13.47 -8.35 8.93
C TRP A 89 12.66 -7.74 10.07
N GLN A 90 12.96 -8.17 11.30
CA GLN A 90 12.39 -7.67 12.54
C GLN A 90 13.47 -7.54 13.60
N LEU A 91 13.42 -6.48 14.39
CA LEU A 91 14.31 -6.34 15.54
C LEU A 91 13.92 -7.37 16.62
N PRO A 92 14.86 -8.18 17.14
CA PRO A 92 14.58 -9.04 18.28
C PRO A 92 14.13 -8.21 19.50
N ASN A 93 13.21 -8.76 20.30
CA ASN A 93 12.93 -8.17 21.62
C ASN A 93 14.17 -8.29 22.53
N GLU A 94 14.15 -7.56 23.64
CA GLU A 94 15.30 -7.48 24.55
C GLU A 94 15.74 -8.86 25.09
N ALA A 95 14.79 -9.71 25.48
CA ALA A 95 15.09 -11.02 26.04
C ALA A 95 15.76 -11.94 25.01
N ASP A 96 15.27 -11.96 23.77
CA ASP A 96 15.87 -12.73 22.69
C ASP A 96 17.23 -12.13 22.29
N TYR A 97 17.36 -10.80 22.26
CA TYR A 97 18.62 -10.14 21.97
C TYR A 97 19.71 -10.49 23.00
N ARG A 98 19.39 -10.49 24.30
CA ARG A 98 20.33 -10.91 25.35
C ARG A 98 20.79 -12.37 25.17
N LYS A 99 19.89 -13.28 24.78
CA LYS A 99 20.26 -14.67 24.46
C LYS A 99 21.18 -14.76 23.25
N LEU A 100 20.93 -13.94 22.23
CA LEU A 100 21.81 -13.83 21.06
C LEU A 100 23.19 -13.30 21.48
N GLN A 101 23.26 -12.24 22.28
CA GLN A 101 24.53 -11.70 22.79
C GLN A 101 25.32 -12.76 23.58
N ALA A 102 24.68 -13.51 24.46
CA ALA A 102 25.32 -14.59 25.22
C ALA A 102 25.86 -15.71 24.30
N LEU A 103 25.09 -16.10 23.29
CA LEU A 103 25.53 -17.09 22.29
C LEU A 103 26.74 -16.58 21.49
N PHE A 104 26.68 -15.35 21.00
CA PHE A 104 27.72 -14.75 20.17
C PHE A 104 29.00 -14.56 20.98
N SER A 105 28.90 -14.09 22.22
CA SER A 105 30.05 -13.93 23.14
C SER A 105 30.74 -15.26 23.41
N ARG A 106 29.96 -16.32 23.67
CA ARG A 106 30.52 -17.66 23.90
C ARG A 106 31.28 -18.18 22.67
N ILE A 107 30.69 -18.06 21.48
CA ILE A 107 31.32 -18.53 20.23
C ILE A 107 32.53 -17.69 19.85
N ALA A 108 32.48 -16.37 20.06
CA ALA A 108 33.62 -15.49 19.85
C ALA A 108 34.81 -15.89 20.75
N ALA A 109 34.55 -16.18 22.03
CA ALA A 109 35.56 -16.67 22.96
C ALA A 109 36.15 -18.02 22.55
N GLU A 110 35.31 -18.98 22.13
CA GLU A 110 35.75 -20.30 21.64
C GLU A 110 36.62 -20.19 20.38
N LYS A 111 36.37 -19.18 19.54
CA LYS A 111 37.10 -18.95 18.28
C LYS A 111 38.25 -17.96 18.41
N PHE A 112 38.49 -17.39 19.59
CA PHE A 112 39.45 -16.30 19.80
C PHE A 112 39.22 -15.12 18.83
N GLN A 113 37.94 -14.81 18.55
CA GLN A 113 37.51 -13.70 17.68
C GLN A 113 36.91 -12.56 18.52
N GLU A 114 36.81 -11.37 17.92
CA GLU A 114 36.16 -10.22 18.55
C GLU A 114 34.69 -10.49 18.85
N GLN A 115 34.21 -9.90 19.94
CA GLN A 115 32.81 -10.00 20.31
C GLN A 115 31.95 -9.27 19.30
N GLN A 116 30.83 -9.88 18.97
CA GLN A 116 29.85 -9.35 18.04
C GLN A 116 28.56 -9.02 18.79
N LEU A 117 27.71 -8.20 18.17
CA LEU A 117 26.45 -7.72 18.76
C LEU A 117 26.64 -6.92 20.07
N GLU A 118 27.62 -6.02 20.12
CA GLU A 118 27.96 -5.27 21.34
C GLU A 118 26.98 -4.15 21.70
N GLN A 119 26.22 -3.64 20.72
CA GLN A 119 25.29 -2.53 20.97
C GLN A 119 24.23 -2.94 22.00
N THR A 120 23.84 -1.99 22.84
CA THR A 120 22.73 -2.21 23.79
C THR A 120 21.41 -2.30 23.05
N HIS A 121 20.44 -3.05 23.59
CA HIS A 121 19.12 -3.18 22.97
C HIS A 121 18.43 -1.81 22.79
N HIS A 122 18.57 -0.91 23.76
CA HIS A 122 18.00 0.43 23.68
C HIS A 122 18.57 1.27 22.52
N GLN A 123 19.87 1.17 22.23
CA GLN A 123 20.46 1.84 21.06
C GLN A 123 19.92 1.31 19.74
N LEU A 124 19.67 -0.02 19.66
CA LEU A 124 19.07 -0.65 18.50
C LEU A 124 17.62 -0.22 18.31
N VAL A 125 16.84 -0.14 19.39
CA VAL A 125 15.46 0.37 19.37
C VAL A 125 15.42 1.82 18.89
N ALA A 126 16.27 2.69 19.45
CA ALA A 126 16.34 4.09 19.02
C ALA A 126 16.72 4.22 17.52
N SER A 127 17.65 3.40 17.04
CA SER A 127 18.02 3.36 15.62
C SER A 127 16.86 2.85 14.76
N TYR A 128 16.18 1.79 15.20
CA TYR A 128 15.01 1.24 14.52
C TYR A 128 13.89 2.28 14.42
N ASP A 129 13.56 2.98 15.50
CA ASP A 129 12.50 3.99 15.52
C ASP A 129 12.82 5.16 14.57
N SER A 130 14.08 5.61 14.56
CA SER A 130 14.55 6.65 13.65
C SER A 130 14.43 6.23 12.18
N LEU A 131 14.85 5.00 11.84
CA LEU A 131 14.73 4.46 10.49
C LEU A 131 13.27 4.21 10.12
N ASN A 132 12.45 3.73 11.05
CA ASN A 132 11.04 3.47 10.82
C ASN A 132 10.27 4.76 10.57
N ARG A 133 10.64 5.87 11.25
CA ARG A 133 10.09 7.20 10.97
C ARG A 133 10.39 7.64 9.54
N LYS A 134 11.65 7.54 9.10
CA LYS A 134 12.05 7.87 7.71
C LYS A 134 11.31 7.00 6.69
N TYR A 135 11.16 5.71 6.99
CA TYR A 135 10.38 4.81 6.15
C TYR A 135 8.91 5.25 6.04
N SER A 136 8.27 5.61 7.16
CA SER A 136 6.90 6.11 7.18
C SER A 136 6.74 7.42 6.39
N GLU A 137 7.67 8.36 6.55
CA GLU A 137 7.67 9.63 5.81
C GLU A 137 7.77 9.40 4.29
N LEU A 138 8.71 8.56 3.84
CA LEU A 138 8.86 8.21 2.43
C LEU A 138 7.66 7.45 1.88
N LEU A 139 7.04 6.60 2.70
CA LEU A 139 5.82 5.87 2.31
C LEU A 139 4.65 6.84 2.10
N ASP A 140 4.51 7.84 2.96
CA ASP A 140 3.47 8.86 2.84
C ASP A 140 3.72 9.80 1.65
N GLU A 141 4.98 10.18 1.41
CA GLU A 141 5.37 10.92 0.20
C GLU A 141 5.01 10.12 -1.06
N PHE A 142 5.39 8.84 -1.12
CA PHE A 142 5.08 7.97 -2.26
C PHE A 142 3.57 7.81 -2.47
N LYS A 143 2.79 7.63 -1.41
CA LYS A 143 1.31 7.63 -1.48
C LYS A 143 0.75 8.97 -1.94
N SER A 144 1.38 10.09 -1.59
CA SER A 144 0.93 11.41 -2.00
C SER A 144 1.13 11.66 -3.49
N LEU A 145 2.20 11.12 -4.06
CA LEU A 145 2.52 11.18 -5.49
C LEU A 145 1.65 10.26 -6.36
N ARG A 146 1.03 9.23 -5.75
CA ARG A 146 0.08 8.37 -6.46
C ARG A 146 -1.21 9.13 -6.75
N ARG A 147 -1.80 8.84 -7.91
CA ARG A 147 -3.16 9.27 -8.21
C ARG A 147 -4.07 8.83 -7.07
N TYR A 148 -4.84 9.78 -6.54
CA TYR A 148 -5.79 9.48 -5.50
C TYR A 148 -6.87 8.54 -6.04
N PHE A 149 -6.99 7.39 -5.39
CA PHE A 149 -8.09 6.46 -5.62
C PHE A 149 -8.55 5.92 -4.27
N SER A 150 -9.72 6.36 -3.82
CA SER A 150 -10.25 6.02 -2.49
C SER A 150 -11.67 5.50 -2.60
N VAL A 151 -11.80 4.18 -2.60
CA VAL A 151 -13.08 3.49 -2.50
C VAL A 151 -13.12 2.74 -1.18
N SER A 152 -14.26 2.79 -0.50
CA SER A 152 -14.46 2.10 0.77
C SER A 152 -15.62 1.12 0.66
N VAL A 153 -15.81 0.28 1.67
CA VAL A 153 -16.94 -0.66 1.74
C VAL A 153 -18.31 0.03 1.74
N SER A 154 -18.38 1.33 2.01
CA SER A 154 -19.63 2.10 1.98
C SER A 154 -20.07 2.50 0.58
N VAL A 155 -19.20 2.34 -0.43
CA VAL A 155 -19.51 2.57 -1.85
C VAL A 155 -19.33 1.28 -2.65
N PRO A 156 -20.09 1.07 -3.75
CA PRO A 156 -19.93 -0.11 -4.60
C PRO A 156 -18.47 -0.29 -5.07
N TYR A 157 -17.83 -1.38 -4.63
CA TYR A 157 -16.45 -1.74 -5.01
C TYR A 157 -16.36 -2.42 -6.39
N THR A 158 -17.51 -2.61 -7.04
CA THR A 158 -17.62 -3.23 -8.37
C THR A 158 -17.60 -2.18 -9.47
N ASP A 159 -17.41 -2.63 -10.71
CA ASP A 159 -17.52 -1.84 -11.93
C ASP A 159 -18.98 -1.59 -12.37
N VAL A 160 -19.96 -2.14 -11.64
CA VAL A 160 -21.39 -1.97 -11.89
C VAL A 160 -22.01 -1.12 -10.79
N TRP A 161 -22.37 0.12 -11.11
CA TRP A 161 -22.99 1.05 -10.16
C TRP A 161 -24.46 1.24 -10.47
N THR A 162 -25.29 1.33 -9.43
CA THR A 162 -26.74 1.54 -9.56
C THR A 162 -27.12 2.87 -8.92
N HIS A 163 -27.51 3.83 -9.76
CA HIS A 163 -28.01 5.14 -9.31
C HIS A 163 -29.40 5.41 -9.86
N LYS A 164 -30.21 6.16 -9.11
CA LYS A 164 -31.53 6.59 -9.58
C LYS A 164 -31.34 7.67 -10.66
N PRO A 165 -32.10 7.62 -11.77
CA PRO A 165 -32.06 8.68 -12.77
C PRO A 165 -32.64 9.97 -12.18
N VAL A 166 -32.14 11.10 -12.68
CA VAL A 166 -32.68 12.43 -12.33
C VAL A 166 -34.14 12.51 -12.76
N GLN A 167 -35.04 12.90 -11.87
CA GLN A 167 -36.46 13.07 -12.22
C GLN A 167 -36.66 14.29 -13.14
N PHE A 168 -37.78 14.36 -13.85
CA PHE A 168 -38.07 15.50 -14.73
C PHE A 168 -38.41 16.76 -13.91
N TYR A 169 -37.97 17.92 -14.40
CA TYR A 169 -38.41 19.23 -13.92
C TYR A 169 -38.35 20.26 -15.06
N PRO A 170 -39.09 21.39 -14.98
CA PRO A 170 -39.07 22.42 -16.03
C PRO A 170 -37.66 23.00 -16.25
N GLY A 171 -37.18 22.98 -17.50
CA GLY A 171 -35.83 23.45 -17.84
C GLY A 171 -34.70 22.44 -17.60
N LYS A 172 -35.02 21.19 -17.27
CA LYS A 172 -34.03 20.12 -17.11
C LYS A 172 -33.24 19.87 -18.39
N HIS A 173 -31.93 19.69 -18.26
CA HIS A 173 -31.07 19.26 -19.37
C HIS A 173 -31.38 17.80 -19.77
N PRO A 174 -31.52 17.47 -21.07
CA PRO A 174 -31.89 16.12 -21.51
C PRO A 174 -31.01 15.00 -20.94
N CYS A 175 -29.70 15.25 -20.83
CA CYS A 175 -28.70 14.30 -20.36
C CYS A 175 -28.12 14.69 -18.99
N GLU A 176 -28.95 15.13 -18.06
CA GLU A 176 -28.51 15.46 -16.70
C GLU A 176 -28.10 14.21 -15.90
N LYS A 177 -26.89 14.24 -15.35
CA LYS A 177 -26.29 13.14 -14.60
C LYS A 177 -26.72 13.19 -13.12
N PRO A 178 -26.99 12.04 -12.47
CA PRO A 178 -27.33 12.00 -11.05
C PRO A 178 -26.21 12.54 -10.14
N ALA A 179 -26.55 13.42 -9.20
CA ALA A 179 -25.58 14.02 -8.27
C ALA A 179 -24.85 12.98 -7.41
N ASP A 180 -25.55 11.95 -6.93
CA ASP A 180 -24.95 10.89 -6.12
C ASP A 180 -23.85 10.13 -6.88
N MET A 181 -24.07 9.89 -8.18
CA MET A 181 -23.08 9.26 -9.05
C MET A 181 -21.85 10.16 -9.21
N LEU A 182 -22.05 11.46 -9.45
CA LEU A 182 -20.96 12.42 -9.61
C LEU A 182 -20.13 12.56 -8.34
N ARG A 183 -20.78 12.65 -7.17
CA ARG A 183 -20.09 12.65 -5.86
C ARG A 183 -19.26 11.39 -5.67
N GLN A 184 -19.79 10.22 -6.04
CA GLN A 184 -19.01 8.98 -5.97
C GLN A 184 -17.78 9.02 -6.89
N ILE A 185 -17.91 9.54 -8.13
CA ILE A 185 -16.77 9.69 -9.06
C ILE A 185 -15.71 10.63 -8.49
N ILE A 186 -16.12 11.80 -8.00
CA ILE A 186 -15.24 12.86 -7.48
C ILE A 186 -14.52 12.35 -6.22
N ASN A 187 -15.25 11.84 -5.24
CA ASN A 187 -14.67 11.34 -3.99
C ASN A 187 -13.77 10.12 -4.20
N ALA A 188 -14.06 9.29 -5.20
CA ALA A 188 -13.19 8.17 -5.54
C ALA A 188 -11.89 8.62 -6.19
N SER A 189 -11.85 9.77 -6.88
CA SER A 189 -10.76 10.12 -7.81
C SER A 189 -10.05 11.44 -7.50
N SER A 190 -10.45 12.16 -6.45
CA SER A 190 -9.90 13.46 -6.06
C SER A 190 -9.94 13.66 -4.54
N ARG A 191 -9.06 14.53 -4.04
CA ARG A 191 -9.02 14.99 -2.65
C ARG A 191 -9.78 16.30 -2.49
N PRO A 192 -10.25 16.64 -1.29
CA PRO A 192 -10.74 17.99 -1.00
C PRO A 192 -9.71 19.05 -1.39
N GLY A 193 -10.12 20.02 -2.20
CA GLY A 193 -9.26 21.08 -2.72
C GLY A 193 -8.59 20.78 -4.07
N ASP A 194 -8.71 19.57 -4.60
CA ASP A 194 -8.24 19.26 -5.96
C ASP A 194 -9.08 20.00 -7.03
N LEU A 195 -8.44 20.31 -8.16
CA LEU A 195 -9.13 20.90 -9.31
C LEU A 195 -9.95 19.84 -10.06
N VAL A 196 -11.26 20.06 -10.15
CA VAL A 196 -12.17 19.26 -10.99
C VAL A 196 -12.51 20.04 -12.26
N ALA A 197 -12.30 19.44 -13.43
CA ALA A 197 -12.62 20.02 -14.73
C ALA A 197 -13.64 19.17 -15.49
N ASP A 198 -14.68 19.82 -16.03
CA ASP A 198 -15.66 19.21 -16.92
C ASP A 198 -15.73 20.03 -18.22
N PHE A 199 -15.25 19.46 -19.32
CA PHE A 199 -15.21 20.13 -20.63
C PHE A 199 -16.53 19.98 -21.42
N PHE A 200 -17.48 19.21 -20.90
CA PHE A 200 -18.79 18.93 -21.53
C PHE A 200 -19.90 19.08 -20.49
N MET A 201 -19.93 20.26 -19.85
CA MET A 201 -20.70 20.50 -18.62
C MET A 201 -22.20 20.20 -18.72
N GLY A 202 -22.83 20.42 -19.88
CA GLY A 202 -24.27 20.23 -20.07
C GLY A 202 -25.09 20.97 -19.00
N SER A 203 -25.75 20.21 -18.13
CA SER A 203 -26.48 20.71 -16.94
C SER A 203 -25.64 21.44 -15.88
N GLY A 204 -24.31 21.31 -15.89
CA GLY A 204 -23.41 21.81 -14.84
C GLY A 204 -23.46 20.99 -13.54
N SER A 205 -24.10 19.81 -13.53
CA SER A 205 -24.25 18.94 -12.35
C SER A 205 -22.91 18.50 -11.75
N THR A 206 -21.86 18.31 -12.56
CA THR A 206 -20.52 17.95 -12.09
C THR A 206 -19.91 19.03 -11.21
N ILE A 207 -20.02 20.31 -11.60
CA ILE A 207 -19.50 21.43 -10.82
C ILE A 207 -20.24 21.56 -9.50
N LYS A 208 -21.58 21.45 -9.54
CA LYS A 208 -22.40 21.49 -8.32
C LYS A 208 -21.95 20.42 -7.33
N ALA A 209 -21.74 19.19 -7.80
CA ALA A 209 -21.25 18.09 -6.97
C ALA A 209 -19.81 18.28 -6.46
N ALA A 210 -18.98 19.06 -7.16
CA ALA A 210 -17.59 19.35 -6.74
C ALA A 210 -17.50 20.51 -5.73
N MET A 211 -18.55 21.34 -5.62
CA MET A 211 -18.61 22.48 -4.69
C MET A 211 -19.20 22.12 -3.32
N GLU A 212 -19.81 20.94 -3.20
CA GLU A 212 -20.31 20.36 -1.94
C GLU A 212 -19.17 19.81 -1.09
#